data_AF-A0A7X3UIY2-F1
#
_entry.id   AF-A0A7X3UIY2-F1
#
_cell.length_a   1.000
_cell.length_b   1.000
_cell.length_c   1.000
_cell.angle_alpha   90.00
_cell.angle_beta   90.00
_cell.angle_gamma   90.00
#
_symmetry.space_group_name_H-M   'P 1'
#
loop_
_entity.id
_entity.type
_entity.pdbx_description
1 polymer ?
#
loop_
_entity_poly.entity_id
_entity_poly.type
_entity_poly.pdbx_seq_one_letter_code
_entity_poly.pdbx_strand_id
1 'polypeptide(L)' 'MTHGAIGGKACGAGGGGCLLFYCEPAREHRVRQKLEDAGARIIDVNFDFDGLQMWKVSDD' A
#
# COMPACT_ATOMS: atom_id res chain seq x y z
N MET A 1 5.30 15.57 -11.60
CA MET A 1 5.29 14.93 -10.26
C MET A 1 6.68 15.03 -9.66
N THR A 2 6.85 15.67 -8.50
CA THR A 2 8.15 16.22 -8.05
C THR A 2 9.10 15.22 -7.37
N HIS A 3 8.63 14.02 -7.00
CA HIS A 3 9.41 13.09 -6.16
C HIS A 3 9.45 11.64 -6.68
N GLY A 4 8.93 11.36 -7.88
CA GLY A 4 8.98 10.04 -8.51
C GLY A 4 7.69 9.24 -8.50
N ALA A 5 6.65 9.72 -7.81
CA ALA A 5 5.30 9.18 -7.96
C ALA A 5 4.77 9.47 -9.37
N ILE A 6 4.18 8.46 -10.00
CA ILE A 6 3.45 8.55 -11.26
C ILE A 6 2.00 8.94 -10.97
N GLY A 7 1.42 8.41 -9.89
CA GLY A 7 0.05 8.68 -9.47
C GLY A 7 -0.23 8.20 -8.06
N GLY A 8 -1.40 8.56 -7.56
CA GLY A 8 -1.90 8.09 -6.28
C GLY A 8 -3.42 7.99 -6.29
N LYS A 9 -3.96 7.12 -5.45
CA LYS A 9 -5.40 6.87 -5.33
C LYS A 9 -5.78 6.64 -3.88
N ALA A 10 -6.91 7.21 -3.46
CA ALA A 10 -7.51 6.88 -2.18
C ALA A 10 -8.14 5.47 -2.23
N CYS A 11 -7.89 4.68 -1.19
CA CYS A 11 -8.50 3.37 -1.03
C CYS A 11 -9.92 3.55 -0.44
N GLY A 12 -10.94 2.93 -1.05
CA GLY A 12 -12.32 3.02 -0.60
C GLY A 12 -13.05 4.30 -1.04
N ALA A 13 -13.95 4.80 -0.20
CA ALA A 13 -14.84 5.94 -0.52
C ALA A 13 -14.14 7.31 -0.53
N GLY A 14 -12.97 7.43 0.10
CA GLY A 14 -12.25 8.69 0.28
C GLY A 14 -12.60 9.46 1.56
N GLY A 15 -11.95 10.60 1.80
CA GLY A 15 -12.11 11.43 3.00
C GLY A 15 -11.15 11.11 4.16
N GLY A 16 -10.29 10.09 4.01
CA GLY A 16 -9.28 9.71 4.98
C GLY A 16 -8.82 8.26 4.77
N GLY A 17 -8.02 7.75 5.71
CA GLY A 17 -7.58 6.35 5.71
C GLY A 17 -6.34 6.08 4.86
N CYS A 18 -6.44 5.11 3.94
CA CYS A 18 -5.31 4.59 3.18
C CYS A 18 -5.22 5.18 1.77
N LEU A 19 -4.01 5.49 1.33
CA LEU A 19 -3.70 5.92 -0.03
C LEU A 19 -2.72 4.92 -0.65
N LEU A 20 -2.93 4.56 -1.92
CA LEU A 20 -1.98 3.82 -2.74
C LEU A 20 -1.24 4.80 -3.66
N PHE A 21 0.08 4.80 -3.60
CA PHE A 21 0.92 5.55 -4.54
C PHE A 21 1.64 4.59 -5.49
N TYR A 22 1.64 4.94 -6.78
CA TYR A 22 2.38 4.23 -7.81
C TYR A 22 3.56 5.09 -8.28
N CYS A 23 4.74 4.51 -8.43
CA CYS A 23 5.97 5.23 -8.72
C CYS A 23 6.91 4.40 -9.60
N GLU A 24 7.92 5.05 -10.16
CA GLU A 24 9.01 4.35 -10.84
C GLU A 24 9.78 3.47 -9.84
N PRO A 25 10.16 2.22 -10.18
CA PRO A 25 10.78 1.28 -9.24
C PRO A 25 12.01 1.83 -8.51
N ALA A 26 12.88 2.56 -9.21
CA ALA A 26 14.08 3.15 -8.62
C ALA A 26 13.82 4.36 -7.69
N ARG A 27 12.56 4.80 -7.55
CA ARG A 27 12.18 5.99 -6.78
C ARG A 27 11.27 5.69 -5.59
N GLU A 28 10.90 4.43 -5.35
CA GLU A 28 10.00 4.03 -4.25
C GLU A 28 10.49 4.56 -2.90
N HIS A 29 11.76 4.36 -2.55
CA HIS A 29 12.36 4.86 -1.31
C HIS A 29 12.21 6.39 -1.11
N ARG A 30 12.28 7.18 -2.19
CA ARG A 30 12.13 8.65 -2.12
C ARG A 30 10.68 9.04 -1.89
N VAL A 31 9.75 8.32 -2.54
CA VAL A 31 8.32 8.54 -2.36
C VAL A 31 7.93 8.14 -0.93
N ARG A 32 8.42 7.01 -0.44
CA ARG A 32 8.24 6.53 0.94
C ARG A 32 8.67 7.59 1.95
N GLN A 33 9.92 8.06 1.86
CA GLN A 33 10.45 9.09 2.75
C GLN A 33 9.59 10.36 2.76
N LYS A 34 9.14 10.82 1.59
CA LYS A 34 8.33 12.03 1.48
C LYS A 34 6.92 11.89 2.05
N LEU A 35 6.35 10.68 1.98
CA LEU A 35 5.06 10.38 2.61
C LEU A 35 5.21 10.32 4.13
N GLU A 36 6.30 9.74 4.65
CA GLU A 36 6.63 9.75 6.08
C GLU A 36 6.86 11.17 6.61
N ASP A 37 7.65 11.99 5.89
CA ASP A 37 7.87 13.41 6.21
C ASP A 37 6.55 14.20 6.29
N ALA A 38 5.54 13.80 5.49
CA ALA A 38 4.20 14.39 5.48
C ALA A 38 3.28 13.80 6.57
N GLY A 39 3.78 12.92 7.43
CA GLY A 39 3.06 12.31 8.54
C GLY A 39 2.26 11.05 8.19
N ALA A 40 2.43 10.50 6.99
CA ALA A 40 1.80 9.23 6.63
C ALA A 40 2.53 8.04 7.27
N ARG A 41 1.77 6.98 7.60
CA ARG A 41 2.34 5.69 7.99
C ARG A 41 2.44 4.79 6.77
N ILE A 42 3.64 4.28 6.51
CA ILE A 42 3.87 3.36 5.40
C ILE A 42 3.37 1.97 5.75
N ILE A 43 2.73 1.33 4.77
CA ILE A 43 2.26 -0.04 4.83
C ILE A 43 2.97 -0.76 3.68
N ASP A 44 3.71 -1.81 3.98
CA ASP A 44 4.26 -2.66 2.92
C ASP A 44 3.12 -3.44 2.26
N VAL A 45 3.04 -3.35 0.93
CA VAL A 45 1.96 -3.92 0.12
C VAL A 45 2.50 -5.08 -0.69
N ASN A 46 1.80 -6.21 -0.61
CA ASN A 46 1.91 -7.32 -1.55
C ASN A 46 0.50 -7.68 -2.04
N PHE A 47 0.39 -8.13 -3.28
CA PHE A 47 -0.86 -8.67 -3.78
C PHE A 47 -1.03 -10.09 -3.27
N ASP A 48 -2.17 -10.34 -2.65
CA ASP A 48 -2.68 -11.69 -2.42
C ASP A 48 -3.64 -12.04 -3.56
N PHE A 49 -3.47 -13.23 -4.12
CA PHE A 49 -4.30 -13.74 -5.21
C PHE A 49 -5.29 -14.79 -4.72
N ASP A 50 -5.18 -15.22 -3.46
CA ASP A 50 -6.12 -16.14 -2.85
C ASP A 50 -7.29 -15.39 -2.22
N GLY A 51 -8.48 -15.97 -2.37
CA GLY A 51 -9.68 -15.53 -1.66
C GLY A 51 -9.76 -16.13 -0.26
N LEU A 52 -10.98 -16.18 0.30
CA LEU A 52 -11.23 -16.85 1.58
C LEU A 52 -10.83 -18.34 1.51
N GLN A 53 -9.92 -18.75 2.39
CA GLN A 53 -9.51 -20.14 2.57
C GLN A 53 -10.08 -20.69 3.89
N MET A 54 -10.47 -21.96 3.90
CA MET A 54 -11.01 -22.65 5.08
C MET A 54 -10.33 -24.01 5.24
N TRP A 55 -9.95 -24.36 6.47
CA TRP A 55 -9.46 -25.71 6.80
C TRP A 55 -10.16 -26.23 8.06
N LYS A 56 -10.19 -27.57 8.18
CA LYS A 56 -10.64 -28.26 9.39
C LYS A 56 -9.42 -28.90 10.05
N VAL A 57 -9.32 -28.76 11.36
CA VAL A 57 -8.34 -29.48 12.16
C VAL A 57 -9.04 -30.70 12.73
N SER A 58 -8.47 -31.89 12.55
CA SER A 58 -8.92 -33.11 13.22
C SER A 58 -8.30 -33.16 14.62
N ASP A 59 -9.09 -33.53 15.63
CA ASP A 59 -8.55 -34.03 16.90
C ASP A 59 -8.35 -35.55 16.76
N ASP A 60 -7.21 -36.05 17.25
CA ASP A 60 -7.03 -37.47 17.63
C ASP A 60 -7.51 -37.68 19.07
#